data_AF-A0A1M5NVJ2-F1
#
_entry.id   AF-A0A1M5NVJ2-F1
#
_cell.length_a   1.000
_cell.length_b   1.000
_cell.length_c   1.000
_cell.angle_alpha   90.00
_cell.angle_beta   90.00
_cell.angle_gamma   90.00
#
_symmetry.space_group_name_H-M   'P 1'
#
loop_
_entity.id
_entity.type
_entity.pdbx_description
1 polymer ?
#
loop_
_entity_poly.entity_id
_entity_poly.type
_entity_poly.pdbx_seq_one_letter_code
_entity_poly.pdbx_strand_id
1 'polypeptide(L)'
;MGAVALVLAATFCAAGALVVQIAFEQGANAAADDVVSQDRYSSLELVSVSVAFGIPGPVSVVDEREVTVVVSRPADRPYPNLARTLSAHIERETGRSVTVTVEYLERRRYDPDASRSVPPPDT
;
A
#
# COMPACT_ATOMS: atom_id res chain seq x y z
N MET A 1 -2.08 -45.14 10.03
CA MET A 1 -2.07 -44.42 8.73
C MET A 1 -2.92 -43.16 8.75
N GLY A 2 -4.14 -43.15 9.35
CA GLY A 2 -4.99 -41.96 9.39
C GLY A 2 -4.38 -40.72 10.04
N ALA A 3 -3.71 -40.85 11.19
CA ALA A 3 -3.11 -39.71 11.90
C ALA A 3 -1.99 -39.01 11.11
N VAL A 4 -1.12 -39.78 10.43
CA VAL A 4 -0.02 -39.22 9.62
C VAL A 4 -0.56 -38.50 8.38
N ALA A 5 -1.58 -39.07 7.72
CA ALA A 5 -2.24 -38.42 6.58
C ALA A 5 -2.96 -37.13 7.00
N LEU A 6 -3.59 -37.10 8.18
CA LEU A 6 -4.24 -35.92 8.74
C LEU A 6 -3.23 -34.81 9.07
N VAL A 7 -2.11 -35.17 9.71
CA VAL A 7 -1.03 -34.23 10.03
C VAL A 7 -0.43 -33.64 8.74
N LEU A 8 -0.18 -34.47 7.72
CA LEU A 8 0.33 -34.02 6.42
C LEU A 8 -0.65 -33.11 5.67
N ALA A 9 -1.94 -33.44 5.67
CA ALA A 9 -2.96 -32.59 5.06
C ALA A 9 -3.07 -31.24 5.78
N ALA A 10 -3.03 -31.23 7.11
CA ALA A 10 -3.07 -30.00 7.91
C ALA A 10 -1.85 -29.10 7.65
N THR A 11 -0.64 -29.65 7.59
CA THR A 11 0.57 -28.87 7.24
C THR A 11 0.52 -28.36 5.80
N PHE A 12 0.00 -29.14 4.86
CA PHE A 12 -0.13 -28.70 3.47
C PHE A 12 -1.16 -27.57 3.30
N CYS A 13 -2.31 -27.65 4.00
CA CYS A 13 -3.30 -26.58 4.04
C CYS A 13 -2.74 -25.31 4.70
N ALA A 14 -2.03 -25.45 5.83
CA ALA A 14 -1.41 -24.31 6.51
C ALA A 14 -0.34 -23.64 5.63
N ALA A 15 0.50 -24.42 4.96
CA ALA A 15 1.50 -23.89 4.03
C ALA A 15 0.85 -23.20 2.82
N GLY A 16 -0.23 -23.77 2.26
CA GLY A 16 -0.97 -23.16 1.16
C GLY A 16 -1.59 -21.81 1.53
N ALA A 17 -2.17 -21.70 2.72
CA ALA A 17 -2.73 -20.44 3.21
C ALA A 17 -1.65 -19.34 3.36
N LEU A 18 -0.47 -19.70 3.88
CA LEU A 18 0.65 -18.77 4.00
C LEU A 18 1.17 -18.30 2.63
N VAL A 19 1.28 -19.21 1.65
CA VAL A 19 1.73 -18.85 0.29
C VAL A 19 0.79 -17.85 -0.37
N VAL A 20 -0.52 -18.06 -0.25
CA VAL A 20 -1.53 -17.13 -0.80
C VAL A 20 -1.43 -15.75 -0.14
N GLN A 21 -1.22 -15.72 1.18
CA GLN A 21 -1.05 -14.46 1.92
C GLN A 21 0.18 -13.68 1.44
N ILE A 22 1.33 -14.35 1.35
CA ILE A 22 2.58 -13.73 0.91
C ILE A 22 2.46 -13.20 -0.52
N ALA A 23 1.83 -13.97 -1.41
CA ALA A 23 1.61 -13.54 -2.80
C ALA A 23 0.72 -12.29 -2.87
N PHE A 24 -0.32 -12.22 -2.04
CA PHE A 24 -1.17 -11.04 -1.97
C PHE A 24 -0.41 -9.81 -1.45
N GLU A 25 0.34 -9.96 -0.35
CA GLU A 25 1.13 -8.86 0.22
C GLU A 25 2.18 -8.32 -0.77
N GLN A 26 2.86 -9.22 -1.48
CA GLN A 26 3.81 -8.84 -2.52
C GLN A 26 3.13 -8.12 -3.68
N GLY A 27 1.99 -8.62 -4.17
CA GLY A 27 1.22 -7.97 -5.23
C GLY A 27 0.69 -6.60 -4.82
N ALA A 28 0.18 -6.46 -3.59
CA ALA A 28 -0.30 -5.19 -3.06
C ALA A 28 0.84 -4.16 -2.93
N ASN A 29 2.03 -4.60 -2.48
CA ASN A 29 3.19 -3.75 -2.38
C ASN A 29 3.69 -3.29 -3.76
N ALA A 30 3.83 -4.21 -4.71
CA ALA A 30 4.23 -3.89 -6.08
C ALA A 30 3.24 -2.92 -6.75
N ALA A 31 1.94 -3.18 -6.62
CA ALA A 31 0.91 -2.29 -7.15
C ALA A 31 0.93 -0.89 -6.51
N ALA A 32 1.23 -0.78 -5.21
CA ALA A 32 1.37 0.51 -4.55
C ALA A 32 2.61 1.28 -5.02
N ASP A 33 3.74 0.59 -5.17
CA ASP A 33 5.00 1.16 -5.68
C ASP A 33 4.85 1.67 -7.12
N ASP A 34 4.21 0.88 -7.99
CA ASP A 34 3.89 1.24 -9.37
C ASP A 34 3.01 2.49 -9.44
N VAL A 35 2.04 2.63 -8.54
CA VAL A 35 1.18 3.82 -8.49
C VAL A 35 1.99 5.03 -8.04
N VAL A 36 2.72 4.93 -6.92
CA VAL A 36 3.49 6.05 -6.37
C VAL A 36 4.61 6.51 -7.33
N SER A 37 5.15 5.60 -8.13
CA SER A 37 6.19 5.88 -9.13
C SER A 37 5.68 6.62 -10.38
N GLN A 38 4.37 6.80 -10.57
CA GLN A 38 3.84 7.56 -11.71
C GLN A 38 4.15 9.05 -11.59
N ASP A 39 4.39 9.73 -12.71
CA ASP A 39 4.76 11.15 -12.76
C ASP A 39 3.81 12.07 -11.97
N ARG A 40 2.51 11.78 -12.01
CA ARG A 40 1.47 12.53 -11.27
C ARG A 40 1.58 12.44 -9.74
N TYR A 41 2.32 11.44 -9.25
CA TYR A 41 2.59 11.15 -7.85
C TYR A 41 4.08 11.25 -7.50
N SER A 42 4.93 11.76 -8.41
CA SER A 42 6.39 11.90 -8.24
C SER A 42 6.87 12.63 -6.97
N SER A 43 6.02 13.43 -6.35
CA SER A 43 6.30 14.06 -5.06
C SER A 43 5.90 13.23 -3.84
N LEU A 44 5.38 12.01 -4.05
CA LEU A 44 5.10 11.04 -3.01
C LEU A 44 6.25 10.04 -2.93
N GLU A 45 6.48 9.53 -1.73
CA GLU A 45 7.41 8.41 -1.51
C GLU A 45 6.67 7.37 -0.66
N LEU A 46 6.67 6.12 -1.13
CA LEU A 46 6.03 5.01 -0.41
C LEU A 46 6.83 4.71 0.86
N VAL A 47 6.16 4.73 2.00
CA VAL A 47 6.79 4.46 3.31
C VAL A 47 6.49 3.03 3.75
N SER A 48 5.23 2.63 3.67
CA SER A 48 4.81 1.27 4.00
C SER A 48 3.48 0.89 3.36
N VAL A 49 3.28 -0.41 3.23
CA VAL A 49 2.01 -1.04 2.86
C VAL A 49 1.70 -2.07 3.95
N SER A 50 0.48 -2.05 4.46
CA SER A 50 0.01 -2.98 5.49
C SER A 50 -1.33 -3.55 5.07
N VAL A 51 -1.47 -4.87 5.20
CA VAL A 51 -2.70 -5.59 4.85
C VAL A 51 -3.34 -6.10 6.13
N ALA A 52 -4.59 -5.71 6.36
CA ALA A 52 -5.42 -6.20 7.43
C ALA A 52 -6.62 -6.97 6.86
N PHE A 53 -7.13 -7.92 7.64
CA PHE A 53 -8.38 -8.60 7.34
C PHE A 53 -9.53 -7.73 7.85
N GLY A 54 -10.48 -7.40 6.98
CA GLY A 54 -11.75 -6.86 7.44
C GLY A 54 -12.40 -7.90 8.36
N ILE A 55 -12.81 -7.51 9.57
CA ILE A 55 -13.59 -8.40 10.43
C ILE A 55 -14.94 -8.61 9.72
N PRO A 56 -15.30 -9.84 9.33
CA PRO A 56 -16.55 -10.08 8.63
C PRO A 56 -17.73 -9.70 9.54
N GLY A 57 -18.46 -8.64 9.17
CA GLY A 57 -19.74 -8.30 9.76
C GLY A 57 -20.86 -9.21 9.25
N PRO A 58 -22.01 -9.30 9.94
CA PRO A 58 -23.12 -10.21 9.58
C PRO A 58 -23.76 -9.95 8.20
N VAL A 59 -23.36 -8.89 7.50
CA VAL A 59 -23.84 -8.50 6.16
C VAL A 59 -22.74 -8.53 5.07
N SER A 60 -21.48 -8.77 5.43
CA SER A 60 -20.36 -8.76 4.47
C SER A 60 -20.08 -10.19 3.99
N VAL A 61 -20.64 -10.53 2.82
CA VAL A 61 -20.43 -11.82 2.13
C VAL A 61 -19.13 -11.81 1.30
N VAL A 62 -18.42 -10.67 1.27
CA VAL A 62 -17.21 -10.46 0.47
C VAL A 62 -15.99 -10.51 1.39
N ASP A 63 -15.00 -11.31 1.02
CA ASP A 63 -13.68 -11.43 1.66
C ASP A 63 -12.86 -10.15 1.44
N GLU A 64 -13.35 -9.04 1.98
CA GLU A 64 -12.85 -7.69 1.75
C GLU A 64 -11.59 -7.46 2.60
N ARG A 65 -10.47 -7.24 1.91
CA ARG A 65 -9.17 -6.96 2.55
C ARG A 65 -9.02 -5.45 2.70
N GLU A 66 -8.55 -5.03 3.86
CA GLU A 66 -8.20 -3.64 4.13
C GLU A 66 -6.70 -3.46 3.89
N VAL A 67 -6.34 -2.47 3.07
CA VAL A 67 -4.94 -2.15 2.79
C VAL A 67 -4.68 -0.71 3.23
N THR A 68 -3.78 -0.54 4.18
CA THR A 68 -3.29 0.77 4.60
C THR A 68 -1.99 1.07 3.87
N VAL A 69 -1.95 2.18 3.15
CA VAL A 69 -0.76 2.65 2.44
C VAL A 69 -0.30 3.95 3.08
N VAL A 70 0.91 3.95 3.63
CA VAL A 70 1.53 5.15 4.20
C VAL A 70 2.44 5.74 3.14
N VAL A 71 2.17 6.99 2.75
CA VAL A 71 3.00 7.74 1.82
C VAL A 71 3.48 9.02 2.47
N SER A 72 4.72 9.38 2.20
CA SER A 72 5.20 10.70 2.58
C SER A 72 4.90 11.72 1.48
N ARG A 73 4.57 12.96 1.87
CA ARG A 73 4.29 14.05 0.94
C ARG A 73 4.89 15.37 1.41
N PRO A 74 5.24 16.29 0.49
CA PRO A 74 5.35 17.71 0.80
C PRO A 74 4.05 18.20 1.41
N ALA A 75 4.15 19.12 2.37
CA ALA A 75 2.98 19.81 2.90
C ALA A 75 2.18 20.48 1.76
N ASP A 76 0.87 20.59 1.94
CA ASP A 76 -0.04 21.39 1.10
C ASP A 76 -0.41 20.85 -0.29
N ARG A 77 -0.03 19.61 -0.66
CA ARG A 77 -0.50 18.97 -1.91
C ARG A 77 -1.58 17.90 -1.66
N PRO A 78 -2.83 18.10 -2.14
CA PRO A 78 -3.89 17.10 -2.03
C PRO A 78 -3.79 16.03 -3.12
N TYR A 79 -4.14 14.78 -2.78
CA TYR A 79 -4.22 13.66 -3.74
C TYR A 79 -5.53 12.87 -3.58
N PRO A 80 -6.69 13.50 -3.87
CA PRO A 80 -8.01 12.93 -3.57
C PRO A 80 -8.30 11.61 -4.31
N ASN A 81 -7.61 11.37 -5.43
CA ASN A 81 -7.80 10.17 -6.24
C ASN A 81 -6.84 9.02 -5.89
N LEU A 82 -5.87 9.22 -4.99
CA LEU A 82 -4.81 8.24 -4.74
C LEU A 82 -5.36 6.92 -4.19
N ALA A 83 -6.24 6.96 -3.18
CA ALA A 83 -6.85 5.76 -2.60
C ALA A 83 -7.61 4.93 -3.66
N ARG A 84 -8.38 5.60 -4.53
CA ARG A 84 -9.10 4.94 -5.63
C ARG A 84 -8.15 4.32 -6.65
N THR A 85 -7.09 5.03 -7.03
CA THR A 85 -6.09 4.53 -7.98
C THR A 85 -5.37 3.30 -7.43
N LEU A 86 -4.99 3.33 -6.14
CA LEU A 86 -4.35 2.22 -5.44
C LEU A 86 -5.27 1.00 -5.39
N SER A 87 -6.53 1.19 -4.96
CA SER A 87 -7.53 0.11 -4.90
C SER A 87 -7.68 -0.59 -6.25
N ALA A 88 -7.84 0.19 -7.33
CA ALA A 88 -7.96 -0.36 -8.68
C ALA A 88 -6.68 -1.08 -9.17
N HIS A 89 -5.48 -0.59 -8.83
CA HIS A 89 -4.24 -1.28 -9.22
C HIS A 89 -4.05 -2.59 -8.44
N ILE A 90 -4.24 -2.55 -7.12
CA ILE A 90 -4.12 -3.73 -6.26
C ILE A 90 -5.13 -4.80 -6.70
N GLU A 91 -6.37 -4.42 -7.00
CA GLU A 91 -7.39 -5.35 -7.47
C GLU A 91 -7.02 -6.01 -8.80
N ARG A 92 -6.45 -5.26 -9.75
CA ARG A 92 -5.99 -5.85 -11.03
C ARG A 92 -4.82 -6.80 -10.84
N GLU A 93 -3.88 -6.46 -9.96
CA GLU A 93 -2.67 -7.27 -9.73
C GLU A 93 -2.96 -8.55 -8.95
N THR A 94 -3.84 -8.45 -7.94
CA THR A 94 -4.13 -9.56 -7.01
C THR A 94 -5.42 -10.32 -7.35
N GLY A 95 -6.26 -9.75 -8.22
CA GLY A 95 -7.61 -10.25 -8.53
C GLY A 95 -8.58 -10.17 -7.35
N ARG A 96 -8.29 -9.37 -6.31
CA ARG A 96 -9.10 -9.26 -5.09
C ARG A 96 -9.54 -7.82 -4.87
N SER A 97 -10.81 -7.62 -4.57
CA SER A 97 -11.34 -6.32 -4.19
C SER A 97 -10.83 -5.91 -2.80
N VAL A 98 -10.42 -4.65 -2.67
CA VAL A 98 -9.79 -4.11 -1.47
C VAL A 98 -10.34 -2.74 -1.10
N THR A 99 -10.51 -2.50 0.19
CA THR A 99 -10.69 -1.16 0.75
C THR A 99 -9.31 -0.57 1.07
N VAL A 100 -9.00 0.61 0.53
CA VAL A 100 -7.70 1.26 0.71
C VAL A 100 -7.81 2.51 1.56
N THR A 101 -7.04 2.54 2.65
CA THR A 101 -6.83 3.71 3.49
C THR A 101 -5.45 4.30 3.19
N VAL A 102 -5.38 5.59 2.92
CA VAL A 102 -4.11 6.29 2.66
C VAL A 102 -3.78 7.20 3.83
N GLU A 103 -2.62 6.99 4.43
CA GLU A 103 -2.07 7.86 5.46
C GLU A 103 -0.94 8.71 4.90
N TYR A 104 -0.98 10.01 5.21
CA TYR A 104 0.01 10.97 4.72
C TYR A 104 0.98 11.34 5.83
N LEU A 105 2.26 11.02 5.63
CA LEU A 105 3.35 11.53 6.45
C LEU A 105 3.88 12.83 5.83
N GLU A 106 3.60 13.96 6.48
CA GLU A 106 4.07 15.25 5.98
C GLU A 106 5.58 15.43 6.24
N ARG A 107 6.31 15.81 5.19
CA ARG A 107 7.74 16.10 5.27
C ARG A 107 8.04 17.54 4.86
N ARG A 108 8.92 18.19 5.62
CA ARG A 108 9.51 19.49 5.29
C ARG A 108 11.01 19.31 5.12
N ARG A 109 11.56 19.88 4.05
CA ARG A 109 12.99 19.86 3.74
C ARG A 109 13.50 21.28 3.72
N TYR A 110 14.63 21.52 4.39
CA TYR A 110 15.39 22.76 4.26
C TYR A 110 16.50 22.53 3.23
N ASP A 111 16.60 23.42 2.24
CA ASP A 111 17.65 23.40 1.23
C ASP A 111 18.59 24.61 1.42
N PRO A 112 19.83 24.42 1.90
CA PRO A 112 20.77 25.51 2.12
C PRO A 112 21.29 26.14 0.82
N ASP A 113 21.25 25.43 -0.32
CA ASP A 113 21.81 25.93 -1.58
C ASP A 113 20.85 26.88 -2.31
N ALA A 114 19.54 26.64 -2.21
CA ALA A 114 18.52 27.57 -2.69
C ALA A 114 18.63 28.98 -2.08
N SER A 115 19.18 29.08 -0.86
CA SER A 115 19.37 30.35 -0.14
C SER A 115 20.59 31.15 -0.63
N ARG A 116 21.56 30.49 -1.26
CA ARG A 116 22.77 31.15 -1.81
C ARG A 116 22.53 31.76 -3.19
N SER A 117 21.45 31.38 -3.86
CA SER A 117 21.09 31.83 -5.21
C SER A 117 20.24 33.09 -5.23
N VAL A 118 19.89 33.68 -4.07
CA VAL A 118 19.19 34.96 -4.00
C VAL A 118 20.21 36.08 -4.22
N PRO A 119 20.25 36.73 -5.40
CA PRO A 119 21.14 37.85 -5.61
C PRO A 119 20.80 38.97 -4.61
N PRO A 120 21.82 39.69 -4.10
CA PRO A 120 21.59 40.81 -3.19
C PRO A 120 20.63 41.81 -3.84
N PRO A 121 19.69 42.40 -3.07
CA PRO A 121 18.83 43.44 -3.60
C PRO A 121 19.71 44.59 -4.09
N ASP A 122 19.55 44.99 -5.36
CA ASP A 122 20.21 46.15 -5.92
C ASP A 122 19.86 47.37 -5.04
N THR A 123 20.86 47.87 -4.30
CA THR A 123 20.78 49.11 -3.51
C THR A 123 21.06 50.33 -4.37
#